data_AF-A0A150L975-F1
#
_entry.id   AF-A0A150L975-F1
#
_cell.length_a   1.000
_cell.length_b   1.000
_cell.length_c   1.000
_cell.angle_alpha   90.00
_cell.angle_beta   90.00
_cell.angle_gamma   90.00
#
_symmetry.space_group_name_H-M   'P 1'
#
loop_
_entity.id
_entity.type
_entity.pdbx_description
1 polymer ?
#
loop_
_entity_poly.entity_id
_entity_poly.type
_entity_poly.pdbx_seq_one_letter_code
_entity_poly.pdbx_strand_id
1 'polypeptide(L)'
;MTITYERDTIASVNRTYFANPLINLPIADHDRLEAFIQRLEKSVYVPPANASIDKHGNIISEKVGYTLDREIFKRLFYTYFFTKDASTIEAPMRKVYPAVDSELLSQIRVKRIGQYATYFNSSNKERSHNIVLASEAINNQVIFPGETFSFNKTVGKRTKEKGYLRAPVIVRGELSEDIGGGICQISSTLYNAVDSAGMTITERYSHSKRVAYVPPGRDATVSWYGPDFRFTNNYQQPILI
;
A
#
# COMPACT_ATOMS: atom_id res chain seq x y z
N MET A 1 28.75 22.60 -0.62
CA MET A 1 28.91 21.14 -0.79
C MET A 1 27.95 20.73 -1.86
N THR A 2 28.42 19.97 -2.82
CA THR A 2 27.58 19.41 -3.88
C THR A 2 27.20 17.99 -3.50
N ILE A 3 25.93 17.64 -3.66
CA ILE A 3 25.42 16.30 -3.38
C ILE A 3 25.05 15.66 -4.70
N THR A 4 25.58 14.46 -4.94
CA THR A 4 25.31 13.68 -6.15
C THR A 4 24.56 12.40 -5.83
N TYR A 5 23.78 11.91 -6.79
CA TYR A 5 23.13 10.60 -6.77
C TYR A 5 23.16 10.04 -8.19
N GLU A 6 23.64 8.81 -8.37
CA GLU A 6 23.81 8.19 -9.69
C GLU A 6 24.60 9.06 -10.69
N ARG A 7 25.61 9.79 -10.19
CA ARG A 7 26.48 10.74 -10.91
C ARG A 7 25.84 12.08 -11.30
N ASP A 8 24.55 12.27 -11.03
CA ASP A 8 23.87 13.55 -11.24
C ASP A 8 23.93 14.42 -9.99
N THR A 9 24.08 15.74 -10.17
CA THR A 9 23.99 16.69 -9.06
C THR A 9 22.53 16.91 -8.70
N ILE A 10 22.16 16.52 -7.47
CA ILE A 10 20.77 16.61 -6.99
C ILE A 10 20.53 17.75 -6.01
N ALA A 11 21.58 18.24 -5.36
CA ALA A 11 21.48 19.39 -4.46
C ALA A 11 22.83 20.08 -4.26
N SER A 12 22.77 21.35 -3.85
CA SER A 12 23.91 22.10 -3.36
C SER A 12 23.59 22.72 -2.00
N VAL A 13 24.55 22.63 -1.09
CA VAL A 13 24.47 23.13 0.28
C VAL A 13 25.38 24.34 0.39
N ASN A 14 24.79 25.51 0.66
CA ASN A 14 25.51 26.73 0.97
C ASN A 14 25.52 26.97 2.49
N ARG A 15 26.71 27.06 3.09
CA ARG A 15 26.87 27.23 4.54
C ARG A 15 26.12 28.43 5.11
N THR A 16 26.09 29.57 4.41
CA THR A 16 25.45 30.79 4.93
C THR A 16 23.94 30.61 5.09
N TYR A 17 23.32 29.78 4.23
CA TYR A 17 21.92 29.43 4.36
C TYR A 17 21.63 28.62 5.62
N PHE A 18 22.58 27.79 6.07
CA PHE A 18 22.42 26.92 7.24
C PHE A 18 23.05 27.50 8.52
N ALA A 19 23.63 28.70 8.49
CA ALA A 19 24.13 29.35 9.70
C ALA A 19 22.97 29.94 10.51
N ASN A 20 22.99 29.75 11.83
CA ASN A 20 21.98 30.34 12.71
C ASN A 20 22.14 31.89 12.74
N PRO A 21 21.13 32.66 12.33
CA PRO A 21 21.25 34.12 12.23
C PRO A 21 21.21 34.84 13.60
N LEU A 22 20.77 34.16 14.66
CA LEU A 22 20.56 34.75 15.98
C LEU A 22 21.78 34.63 16.90
N ILE A 23 22.78 33.85 16.52
CA ILE A 23 23.95 33.56 17.35
C ILE A 23 25.21 33.85 16.53
N ASN A 24 26.10 34.70 17.05
CA ASN A 24 27.39 35.00 16.40
C ASN A 24 28.43 33.87 16.55
N LEU A 25 27.95 32.62 16.66
CA LEU A 25 28.73 31.40 16.76
C LEU A 25 28.45 30.56 15.52
N PRO A 26 29.43 29.76 15.03
CA PRO A 26 29.25 28.91 13.86
C PRO A 26 28.40 27.68 14.19
N ILE A 27 27.12 27.89 14.48
CA ILE A 27 26.15 26.84 14.79
C ILE A 27 25.24 26.65 13.58
N ALA A 28 25.07 25.41 13.15
CA ALA A 28 24.12 25.10 12.08
C ALA A 28 22.68 25.17 12.60
N ASP A 29 21.80 25.78 11.81
CA ASP A 29 20.35 25.79 12.02
C ASP A 29 19.78 24.37 11.82
N HIS A 30 19.32 23.78 12.93
CA HIS A 30 18.81 22.42 12.95
C HIS A 30 17.58 22.24 12.09
N ASP A 31 16.61 23.16 12.16
CA ASP A 31 15.34 23.05 11.44
C ASP A 31 15.55 23.15 9.93
N ARG A 32 16.43 24.06 9.50
CA ARG A 32 16.82 24.15 8.08
C ARG A 32 17.50 22.88 7.60
N LEU A 33 18.40 22.31 8.40
CA LEU A 33 19.09 21.07 8.08
C LEU A 33 18.10 19.90 7.96
N GLU A 34 17.17 19.75 8.91
CA GLU A 34 16.18 18.67 8.88
C GLU A 34 15.21 18.81 7.70
N ALA A 35 14.73 20.03 7.42
CA ALA A 35 13.90 20.29 6.24
C ALA A 35 14.65 19.99 4.94
N PHE A 36 15.95 20.30 4.89
CA PHE A 36 16.79 19.96 3.74
C PHE A 36 16.96 18.45 3.58
N ILE A 37 17.30 17.73 4.67
CA ILE A 37 17.43 16.27 4.69
C ILE A 37 16.14 15.62 4.23
N GLN A 38 14.97 16.09 4.70
CA GLN A 38 13.68 15.53 4.30
C GLN A 38 13.41 15.70 2.80
N ARG A 39 13.75 16.86 2.22
CA ARG A 39 13.62 17.08 0.76
C ARG A 39 14.57 16.18 -0.03
N LEU A 40 15.82 16.07 0.43
CA LEU A 40 16.84 15.24 -0.19
C LEU A 40 16.45 13.76 -0.14
N GLU A 41 16.00 13.27 1.03
CA GLU A 41 15.52 11.90 1.20
C GLU A 41 14.38 11.59 0.23
N LYS A 42 13.39 12.48 0.09
CA LYS A 42 12.31 12.31 -0.88
C LYS A 42 12.78 12.23 -2.33
N SER A 43 13.85 12.95 -2.72
CA SER A 43 14.36 12.92 -4.10
C SER A 43 15.17 11.66 -4.42
N VAL A 44 15.76 11.02 -3.41
CA VAL A 44 16.58 9.80 -3.60
C VAL A 44 15.88 8.52 -3.13
N TYR A 45 14.67 8.64 -2.58
CA TYR A 45 13.94 7.49 -2.05
C TYR A 45 13.47 6.57 -3.16
N VAL A 46 13.88 5.31 -3.07
CA VAL A 46 13.41 4.22 -3.92
C VAL A 46 12.60 3.27 -3.02
N PRO A 47 11.27 3.15 -3.21
CA PRO A 47 10.47 2.28 -2.37
C PRO A 47 10.85 0.80 -2.58
N PRO A 48 10.87 -0.02 -1.52
CA PRO A 48 10.95 -1.46 -1.70
C PRO A 48 9.67 -1.99 -2.36
N ALA A 49 9.79 -3.10 -3.08
CA ALA A 49 8.66 -3.82 -3.62
C ALA A 49 8.58 -5.21 -2.98
N ASN A 50 7.43 -5.55 -2.41
CA ASN A 50 7.16 -6.87 -1.87
C ASN A 50 7.22 -7.94 -2.97
N ALA A 51 7.56 -9.17 -2.58
CA ALA A 51 7.34 -10.33 -3.44
C ALA A 51 5.84 -10.48 -3.74
N SER A 52 5.51 -11.11 -4.86
CA SER A 52 4.13 -11.42 -5.23
C SER A 52 4.03 -12.72 -6.02
N ILE A 53 2.82 -13.20 -6.26
CA ILE A 53 2.51 -14.38 -7.06
C ILE A 53 1.85 -13.92 -8.37
N ASP A 54 2.41 -14.35 -9.49
CA ASP A 54 1.87 -14.07 -10.82
C ASP A 54 0.61 -14.92 -11.13
N LYS A 55 -0.03 -14.64 -12.28
CA LYS A 55 -1.21 -15.37 -12.76
C LYS A 55 -0.97 -16.87 -13.04
N HIS A 56 0.28 -17.30 -13.14
CA HIS A 56 0.69 -18.69 -13.35
C HIS A 56 1.06 -19.39 -12.03
N GLY A 57 1.03 -18.68 -10.91
CA GLY A 57 1.37 -19.21 -9.59
C GLY A 57 2.87 -19.14 -9.27
N ASN A 58 3.68 -18.45 -10.08
CA ASN A 58 5.11 -18.27 -9.84
C ASN A 58 5.34 -17.10 -8.88
N ILE A 59 6.33 -17.23 -8.00
CA ILE A 59 6.76 -16.14 -7.14
C ILE A 59 7.62 -15.16 -7.96
N ILE A 60 7.20 -13.91 -7.97
CA ILE A 60 7.98 -12.75 -8.41
C ILE A 60 8.74 -12.25 -7.19
N SER A 61 10.06 -12.29 -7.25
CA SER A 61 10.90 -11.87 -6.13
C SER A 61 10.79 -10.39 -5.81
N GLU A 62 10.94 -10.11 -4.53
CA GLU A 62 10.95 -8.80 -3.94
C GLU A 62 12.12 -7.94 -4.44
N LYS A 63 11.96 -6.61 -4.37
CA LYS A 63 13.01 -5.65 -4.71
C LYS A 63 13.35 -4.81 -3.49
N VAL A 64 14.64 -4.79 -3.15
CA VAL A 64 15.17 -3.93 -2.10
C VAL A 64 15.03 -2.46 -2.51
N GLY A 65 14.50 -1.65 -1.60
CA GLY A 65 14.43 -0.20 -1.72
C GLY A 65 15.64 0.48 -1.09
N TYR A 66 15.71 1.80 -1.25
CA TYR A 66 16.81 2.62 -0.74
C TYR A 66 16.28 3.94 -0.19
N THR A 67 16.85 4.40 0.91
CA THR A 67 16.58 5.73 1.47
C THR A 67 17.89 6.38 1.89
N LEU A 68 17.86 7.70 2.11
CA LEU A 68 19.00 8.43 2.61
C LEU A 68 19.39 7.92 4.01
N ASP A 69 20.67 7.65 4.21
CA ASP A 69 21.23 7.44 5.54
C ASP A 69 21.42 8.80 6.22
N ARG A 70 20.42 9.18 7.02
CA ARG A 70 20.38 10.48 7.69
C ARG A 70 21.56 10.68 8.65
N GLU A 71 22.02 9.63 9.32
CA GLU A 71 23.10 9.72 10.30
C GLU A 71 24.45 9.95 9.61
N ILE A 72 24.74 9.17 8.57
CA ILE A 72 25.95 9.39 7.75
C ILE A 72 25.89 10.75 7.08
N PHE A 73 24.73 11.14 6.52
CA PHE A 73 24.57 12.43 5.87
C PHE A 73 24.82 13.59 6.83
N LYS A 74 24.24 13.58 8.03
CA LYS A 74 24.47 14.61 9.06
C LYS A 74 25.94 14.74 9.41
N ARG A 75 26.64 13.61 9.60
CA ARG A 75 28.08 13.63 9.87
C ARG A 75 28.87 14.30 8.75
N LEU A 76 28.59 13.93 7.49
CA LEU A 76 29.22 14.56 6.32
C LEU A 76 28.91 16.05 6.22
N PHE A 77 27.66 16.43 6.48
CA PHE A 77 27.23 17.82 6.52
C PHE A 77 27.99 18.62 7.59
N TYR A 78 28.10 18.12 8.82
CA TYR A 78 28.80 18.83 9.88
C TYR A 78 30.30 18.92 9.62
N THR A 79 30.94 17.87 9.10
CA THR A 79 32.32 17.96 8.63
C THR A 79 32.47 19.08 7.59
N TYR A 80 31.62 19.09 6.56
CA TYR A 80 31.61 20.17 5.58
C TYR A 80 31.36 21.54 6.24
N PHE A 81 30.42 21.64 7.18
CA PHE A 81 30.06 22.90 7.81
C PHE A 81 31.24 23.51 8.59
N PHE A 82 32.01 22.68 9.31
CA PHE A 82 33.10 23.13 10.18
C PHE A 82 34.48 23.20 9.51
N THR A 83 34.85 22.29 8.60
CA THR A 83 36.22 22.26 8.03
C THR A 83 36.46 23.29 6.94
N LYS A 84 35.41 23.92 6.44
CA LYS A 84 35.44 24.92 5.38
C LYS A 84 35.81 24.44 3.96
N ASP A 85 36.06 23.15 3.77
CA ASP A 85 36.42 22.58 2.47
C ASP A 85 35.26 22.53 1.47
N ALA A 86 35.56 22.67 0.18
CA ALA A 86 34.62 22.30 -0.87
C ALA A 86 34.61 20.77 -0.96
N SER A 87 33.44 20.17 -0.72
CA SER A 87 33.24 18.73 -0.88
C SER A 87 32.13 18.46 -1.89
N THR A 88 32.38 17.48 -2.75
CA THR A 88 31.34 16.75 -3.47
C THR A 88 31.15 15.44 -2.73
N ILE A 89 29.92 15.17 -2.29
CA ILE A 89 29.58 13.91 -1.61
C ILE A 89 28.53 13.18 -2.43
N GLU A 90 28.69 11.87 -2.54
CA GLU A 90 27.60 11.01 -2.99
C GLU A 90 26.61 10.83 -1.83
N ALA A 91 25.32 10.90 -2.13
CA ALA A 91 24.27 10.74 -1.13
C ALA A 91 24.44 9.37 -0.44
N PRO A 92 24.66 9.32 0.89
CA PRO A 92 24.84 8.04 1.57
C PRO A 92 23.49 7.35 1.64
N MET A 93 23.39 6.16 1.05
CA MET A 93 22.15 5.39 0.97
C MET A 93 22.17 4.21 1.94
N ARG A 94 21.01 3.90 2.52
CA ARG A 94 20.77 2.66 3.28
C ARG A 94 19.67 1.85 2.63
N LYS A 95 19.79 0.53 2.73
CA LYS A 95 18.79 -0.42 2.21
C LYS A 95 17.51 -0.36 3.04
N VAL A 96 16.38 -0.47 2.35
CA VAL A 96 15.05 -0.68 2.93
C VAL A 96 14.55 -2.01 2.40
N TYR A 97 14.40 -2.99 3.28
CA TYR A 97 13.91 -4.30 2.89
C TYR A 97 12.39 -4.32 2.81
N PRO A 98 11.80 -5.02 1.83
CA PRO A 98 10.36 -5.21 1.74
C PRO A 98 9.86 -6.02 2.94
N ALA A 99 8.61 -5.78 3.34
CA ALA A 99 8.01 -6.50 4.46
C ALA A 99 7.69 -7.97 4.09
N VAL A 100 7.47 -8.23 2.79
CA VAL A 100 7.16 -9.56 2.26
C VAL A 100 8.24 -9.93 1.24
N ASP A 101 8.98 -10.98 1.54
CA ASP A 101 9.96 -11.59 0.65
C ASP A 101 9.45 -12.92 0.06
N SER A 102 10.22 -13.45 -0.89
CA SER A 102 9.92 -14.69 -1.59
C SER A 102 9.87 -15.89 -0.66
N GLU A 103 10.71 -15.89 0.38
CA GLU A 103 10.75 -16.98 1.37
C GLU A 103 9.46 -17.00 2.17
N LEU A 104 9.01 -15.87 2.71
CA LEU A 104 7.75 -15.74 3.42
C LEU A 104 6.58 -16.21 2.54
N LEU A 105 6.50 -15.72 1.29
CA LEU A 105 5.44 -16.15 0.37
C LEU A 105 5.47 -17.65 0.11
N SER A 106 6.65 -18.24 -0.03
CA SER A 106 6.81 -19.67 -0.24
C SER A 106 6.27 -20.50 0.92
N GLN A 107 6.36 -19.98 2.15
CA GLN A 107 5.88 -20.64 3.36
C GLN A 107 4.35 -20.49 3.52
N ILE A 108 3.83 -19.27 3.38
CA ILE A 108 2.40 -19.01 3.68
C ILE A 108 1.45 -19.48 2.58
N ARG A 109 1.90 -19.64 1.33
CA ARG A 109 1.05 -20.06 0.20
C ARG A 109 0.70 -21.56 0.19
N VAL A 110 1.39 -22.38 1.00
CA VAL A 110 1.31 -23.85 0.90
C VAL A 110 -0.06 -24.39 1.31
N LYS A 111 -0.69 -23.77 2.30
CA LYS A 111 -1.94 -24.26 2.89
C LYS A 111 -3.07 -23.25 2.68
N ARG A 112 -4.10 -23.66 1.95
CA ARG A 112 -5.36 -22.91 1.86
C ARG A 112 -6.13 -23.03 3.17
N ILE A 113 -6.42 -21.90 3.80
CA ILE A 113 -7.11 -21.82 5.10
C ILE A 113 -8.60 -21.47 4.97
N GLY A 114 -9.01 -20.91 3.84
CA GLY A 114 -10.40 -20.58 3.53
C GLY A 114 -10.64 -20.52 2.04
N GLN A 115 -11.87 -20.74 1.62
CA GLN A 115 -12.26 -20.65 0.21
C GLN A 115 -13.74 -20.31 0.11
N TYR A 116 -14.06 -19.41 -0.81
CA TYR A 116 -15.43 -19.22 -1.25
C TYR A 116 -15.44 -18.78 -2.70
N ALA A 117 -16.53 -19.08 -3.41
CA ALA A 117 -16.72 -18.71 -4.80
C ALA A 117 -18.12 -18.14 -5.00
N THR A 118 -18.21 -17.10 -5.81
CA THR A 118 -19.48 -16.58 -6.32
C THR A 118 -19.39 -16.47 -7.83
N TYR A 119 -20.54 -16.53 -8.49
CA TYR A 119 -20.63 -16.52 -9.95
C TYR A 119 -21.27 -15.21 -10.44
N PHE A 120 -20.87 -14.77 -11.62
CA PHE A 120 -21.45 -13.59 -12.27
C PHE A 120 -21.57 -13.81 -13.77
N ASN A 121 -22.48 -13.06 -14.39
CA ASN A 121 -22.68 -13.13 -15.83
C ASN A 121 -21.56 -12.40 -16.58
N SER A 122 -20.73 -13.17 -17.30
CA SER A 122 -19.60 -12.68 -18.10
C SER A 122 -20.00 -11.94 -19.39
N SER A 123 -21.29 -11.98 -19.76
CA SER A 123 -21.82 -11.16 -20.87
C SER A 123 -21.93 -9.69 -20.51
N ASN A 124 -22.04 -9.35 -19.21
CA ASN A 124 -21.98 -7.98 -18.73
C ASN A 124 -20.50 -7.55 -18.59
N LYS A 125 -19.98 -6.90 -19.63
CA LYS A 125 -18.55 -6.61 -19.77
C LYS A 125 -18.06 -5.60 -18.74
N GLU A 126 -18.82 -4.54 -18.51
CA GLU A 126 -18.48 -3.46 -17.59
C GLU A 126 -18.43 -3.96 -16.15
N ARG A 127 -19.43 -4.76 -15.75
CA ARG A 127 -19.45 -5.38 -14.43
C ARG A 127 -18.33 -6.38 -14.24
N SER A 128 -18.06 -7.20 -15.27
CA SER A 128 -16.98 -8.18 -15.24
C SER A 128 -15.62 -7.50 -15.08
N HIS A 129 -15.39 -6.41 -15.83
CA HIS A 129 -14.18 -5.58 -15.71
C HIS A 129 -14.00 -5.03 -14.30
N ASN A 130 -15.04 -4.46 -13.71
CA ASN A 130 -14.99 -3.94 -12.33
C ASN A 130 -14.66 -5.02 -11.29
N ILE A 131 -15.22 -6.23 -11.47
CA ILE A 131 -14.96 -7.38 -10.61
C ILE A 131 -13.49 -7.80 -10.71
N VAL A 132 -12.96 -7.92 -11.94
CA VAL A 132 -11.55 -8.26 -12.17
C VAL A 132 -10.64 -7.23 -11.52
N LEU A 133 -10.86 -5.95 -11.80
CA LEU A 133 -10.07 -4.85 -11.25
C LEU A 133 -10.07 -4.81 -9.71
N ALA A 134 -11.23 -5.02 -9.08
CA ALA A 134 -11.32 -5.09 -7.62
C ALA A 134 -10.67 -6.35 -7.05
N SER A 135 -10.72 -7.48 -7.78
CA SER A 135 -10.07 -8.73 -7.39
C SER A 135 -8.55 -8.62 -7.47
N GLU A 136 -8.02 -7.97 -8.51
CA GLU A 136 -6.59 -7.68 -8.66
C GLU A 136 -6.07 -6.78 -7.54
N ALA A 137 -6.88 -5.82 -7.07
CA ALA A 137 -6.49 -4.93 -5.97
C ALA A 137 -6.35 -5.65 -4.62
N ILE A 138 -7.11 -6.73 -4.38
CA ILE A 138 -7.04 -7.52 -3.13
C ILE A 138 -6.13 -8.75 -3.23
N ASN A 139 -5.81 -9.19 -4.45
CA ASN A 139 -4.92 -10.32 -4.68
C ASN A 139 -3.49 -9.99 -4.19
N ASN A 140 -2.78 -10.99 -3.67
CA ASN A 140 -1.43 -10.86 -3.13
C ASN A 140 -1.31 -9.98 -1.86
N GLN A 141 -2.42 -9.70 -1.18
CA GLN A 141 -2.36 -8.98 0.08
C GLN A 141 -1.90 -9.92 1.19
N VAL A 142 -0.77 -9.60 1.81
CA VAL A 142 -0.28 -10.30 3.01
C VAL A 142 -0.72 -9.52 4.24
N ILE A 143 -1.43 -10.18 5.14
CA ILE A 143 -1.94 -9.59 6.37
C ILE A 143 -1.17 -10.19 7.55
N PHE A 144 -0.38 -9.38 8.24
CA PHE A 144 0.45 -9.85 9.36
C PHE A 144 -0.37 -10.15 10.62
N PRO A 145 0.16 -10.96 11.56
CA PRO A 145 -0.49 -11.20 12.86
C PRO A 145 -0.91 -9.90 13.55
N GLY A 146 -2.18 -9.82 13.97
CA GLY A 146 -2.78 -8.65 14.59
C GLY A 146 -3.13 -7.50 13.63
N GLU A 147 -2.73 -7.57 12.36
CA GLU A 147 -3.08 -6.56 11.37
C GLU A 147 -4.55 -6.68 10.95
N THR A 148 -5.18 -5.53 10.68
CA THR A 148 -6.56 -5.46 10.20
C THR A 148 -6.58 -5.09 8.72
N PHE A 149 -7.16 -5.97 7.92
CA PHE A 149 -7.50 -5.69 6.53
C PHE A 149 -8.73 -4.78 6.46
N SER A 150 -8.72 -3.83 5.51
CA SER A 150 -9.88 -3.01 5.16
C SER A 150 -10.10 -3.05 3.66
N PHE A 151 -11.27 -3.54 3.26
CA PHE A 151 -11.62 -3.67 1.85
C PHE A 151 -11.57 -2.31 1.14
N ASN A 152 -12.13 -1.26 1.75
CA ASN A 152 -12.10 0.07 1.17
C ASN A 152 -10.69 0.64 1.11
N LYS A 153 -9.85 0.47 2.14
CA LYS A 153 -8.45 0.95 2.11
C LYS A 153 -7.66 0.30 0.99
N THR A 154 -7.83 -1.01 0.79
CA THR A 154 -7.11 -1.79 -0.21
C THR A 154 -7.60 -1.52 -1.63
N VAL A 155 -8.92 -1.57 -1.86
CA VAL A 155 -9.50 -1.37 -3.21
C VAL A 155 -9.55 0.12 -3.60
N GLY A 156 -9.64 1.01 -2.61
CA GLY A 156 -9.73 2.46 -2.80
C GLY A 156 -11.10 2.94 -3.31
N LYS A 157 -11.21 4.25 -3.56
CA LYS A 157 -12.41 4.85 -4.18
C LYS A 157 -12.60 4.30 -5.60
N ARG A 158 -13.82 3.87 -5.94
CA ARG A 158 -14.17 3.36 -7.27
C ARG A 158 -14.43 4.56 -8.19
N THR A 159 -13.48 4.91 -9.05
CA THR A 159 -13.60 6.07 -9.95
C THR A 159 -13.19 5.71 -11.38
N LYS A 160 -13.60 6.55 -12.35
CA LYS A 160 -13.27 6.36 -13.76
C LYS A 160 -11.76 6.43 -14.00
N GLU A 161 -11.06 7.29 -13.28
CA GLU A 161 -9.60 7.48 -13.39
C GLU A 161 -8.83 6.24 -12.94
N LYS A 162 -9.42 5.46 -12.02
CA LYS A 162 -8.91 4.16 -11.61
C LYS A 162 -9.35 3.01 -12.53
N GLY A 163 -10.09 3.30 -13.59
CA GLY A 163 -10.53 2.32 -14.57
C GLY A 163 -11.87 1.65 -14.26
N TYR A 164 -12.61 2.09 -13.23
CA TYR A 164 -13.94 1.54 -12.96
C TYR A 164 -14.97 2.06 -13.97
N LEU A 165 -15.83 1.15 -14.42
CA LEU A 165 -16.88 1.41 -15.39
C LEU A 165 -18.25 1.49 -14.71
N ARG A 166 -19.20 2.18 -15.36
CA ARG A 166 -20.60 2.17 -14.93
C ARG A 166 -21.19 0.79 -15.20
N ALA A 167 -21.81 0.21 -14.20
CA ALA A 167 -22.44 -1.09 -14.31
C ALA A 167 -23.66 -1.15 -13.37
N PRO A 168 -24.57 -2.12 -13.57
CA PRO A 168 -25.72 -2.28 -12.69
C PRO A 168 -25.31 -2.44 -11.21
N VAL A 169 -25.91 -1.62 -10.36
CA VAL A 169 -25.78 -1.61 -8.90
C VAL A 169 -27.15 -1.72 -8.25
N ILE A 170 -27.17 -2.11 -6.98
CA ILE A 170 -28.37 -2.09 -6.16
C ILE A 170 -28.22 -0.94 -5.16
N VAL A 171 -28.98 0.14 -5.34
CA VAL A 171 -28.97 1.31 -4.46
C VAL A 171 -30.31 1.36 -3.75
N ARG A 172 -30.31 1.29 -2.41
CA ARG A 172 -31.54 1.22 -1.59
C ARG A 172 -32.50 0.12 -2.05
N GLY A 173 -31.94 -0.91 -2.68
CA GLY A 173 -32.68 -2.05 -3.17
C GLY A 173 -33.40 -1.86 -4.51
N GLU A 174 -33.12 -0.80 -5.24
CA GLU A 174 -33.51 -0.63 -6.63
C GLU A 174 -32.32 -0.87 -7.56
N LEU A 175 -32.57 -1.44 -8.74
CA LEU A 175 -31.56 -1.60 -9.76
C LEU A 175 -31.29 -0.22 -10.37
N SER A 176 -30.04 0.22 -10.29
CA SER A 176 -29.56 1.47 -10.89
C SER A 176 -28.23 1.22 -11.60
N GLU A 177 -27.63 2.24 -12.19
CA GLU A 177 -26.28 2.18 -12.73
C GLU A 177 -25.37 3.15 -11.99
N ASP A 178 -24.24 2.65 -11.53
CA ASP A 178 -23.23 3.46 -10.87
C ASP A 178 -21.83 2.91 -11.16
N ILE A 179 -20.82 3.74 -10.91
CA ILE A 179 -19.42 3.38 -11.11
C ILE A 179 -19.03 2.30 -10.10
N GLY A 180 -18.42 1.21 -10.58
CA GLY A 180 -17.98 0.11 -9.72
C GLY A 180 -19.08 -0.91 -9.38
N GLY A 181 -20.10 -1.05 -10.23
CA GLY A 181 -21.06 -2.15 -10.10
C GLY A 181 -20.35 -3.51 -10.07
N GLY A 182 -20.76 -4.36 -9.13
CA GLY A 182 -20.15 -5.67 -8.86
C GLY A 182 -19.22 -5.75 -7.63
N ILE A 183 -18.80 -4.61 -7.07
CA ILE A 183 -17.81 -4.57 -5.97
C ILE A 183 -18.30 -5.28 -4.71
N CYS A 184 -19.57 -5.11 -4.31
CA CYS A 184 -20.12 -5.78 -3.12
C CYS A 184 -20.12 -7.32 -3.23
N GLN A 185 -20.11 -7.87 -4.46
CA GLN A 185 -19.95 -9.31 -4.67
C GLN A 185 -18.54 -9.76 -4.28
N ILE A 186 -17.50 -8.96 -4.57
CA ILE A 186 -16.12 -9.28 -4.20
C ILE A 186 -15.95 -9.23 -2.69
N SER A 187 -16.43 -8.18 -2.02
CA SER A 187 -16.36 -8.09 -0.55
C SER A 187 -17.14 -9.22 0.12
N SER A 188 -18.31 -9.60 -0.43
CA SER A 188 -19.07 -10.75 0.09
C SER A 188 -18.33 -12.07 -0.14
N THR A 189 -17.69 -12.24 -1.30
CA THR A 189 -16.89 -13.45 -1.60
C THR A 189 -15.72 -13.56 -0.63
N LEU A 190 -14.98 -12.47 -0.43
CA LEU A 190 -13.87 -12.41 0.51
C LEU A 190 -14.35 -12.66 1.95
N TYR A 191 -15.44 -12.02 2.37
CA TYR A 191 -16.04 -12.24 3.69
C TYR A 191 -16.29 -13.72 3.97
N ASN A 192 -16.91 -14.43 3.03
CA ASN A 192 -17.20 -15.85 3.24
C ASN A 192 -15.92 -16.71 3.32
N ALA A 193 -14.89 -16.38 2.53
CA ALA A 193 -13.60 -17.09 2.59
C ALA A 193 -12.89 -16.83 3.92
N VAL A 194 -12.88 -15.58 4.38
CA VAL A 194 -12.28 -15.12 5.65
C VAL A 194 -12.99 -15.73 6.85
N ASP A 195 -14.33 -15.74 6.83
CA ASP A 195 -15.15 -16.36 7.86
C ASP A 195 -14.95 -17.88 7.92
N SER A 196 -14.86 -18.55 6.75
CA SER A 196 -14.52 -19.98 6.69
C SER A 196 -13.11 -20.29 7.23
N ALA A 197 -12.20 -19.31 7.14
CA ALA A 197 -10.88 -19.36 7.72
C ALA A 197 -10.87 -18.99 9.22
N GLY A 198 -12.01 -18.78 9.88
CA GLY A 198 -12.07 -18.49 11.32
C GLY A 198 -11.35 -17.21 11.73
N MET A 199 -11.23 -16.24 10.81
CA MET A 199 -10.66 -14.94 11.12
C MET A 199 -11.65 -14.06 11.87
N THR A 200 -11.15 -13.09 12.62
CA THR A 200 -11.98 -12.16 13.39
C THR A 200 -12.55 -11.07 12.50
N ILE A 201 -13.85 -11.15 12.20
CA ILE A 201 -14.56 -10.10 11.46
C ILE A 201 -14.79 -8.90 12.38
N THR A 202 -14.18 -7.76 12.06
CA THR A 202 -14.24 -6.54 12.87
C THR A 202 -15.25 -5.52 12.37
N GLU A 203 -15.56 -5.55 11.07
CA GLU A 203 -16.59 -4.68 10.48
C GLU A 203 -17.27 -5.42 9.32
N ARG A 204 -18.60 -5.52 9.37
CA ARG A 204 -19.42 -6.12 8.33
C ARG A 204 -20.83 -5.55 8.38
N TYR A 205 -21.34 -5.14 7.22
CA TYR A 205 -22.73 -4.72 7.04
C TYR A 205 -23.43 -5.60 6.02
N SER A 206 -24.71 -5.85 6.23
CA SER A 206 -25.60 -6.46 5.23
C SER A 206 -26.30 -5.39 4.39
N HIS A 207 -26.65 -5.77 3.16
CA HIS A 207 -27.57 -5.01 2.32
C HIS A 207 -28.95 -5.03 2.97
N SER A 208 -29.71 -3.94 2.78
CA SER A 208 -31.11 -3.86 3.21
C SER A 208 -32.05 -4.77 2.40
N LYS A 209 -31.64 -5.20 1.20
CA LYS A 209 -32.37 -6.16 0.37
C LYS A 209 -31.50 -7.37 0.05
N ARG A 210 -32.16 -8.50 -0.21
CA ARG A 210 -31.49 -9.75 -0.59
C ARG A 210 -30.69 -9.56 -1.88
N VAL A 211 -29.46 -10.07 -1.87
CA VAL A 211 -28.59 -10.17 -3.05
C VAL A 211 -28.59 -11.60 -3.58
N ALA A 212 -28.43 -11.76 -4.90
CA ALA A 212 -28.53 -13.07 -5.55
C ALA A 212 -27.23 -13.91 -5.52
N TYR A 213 -26.08 -13.27 -5.28
CA TYR A 213 -24.76 -13.91 -5.40
C TYR A 213 -24.26 -14.62 -4.14
N VAL A 214 -24.96 -14.49 -3.00
CA VAL A 214 -24.67 -15.19 -1.74
C VAL A 214 -25.97 -15.53 -1.00
N PRO A 215 -25.99 -16.56 -0.13
CA PRO A 215 -27.12 -16.85 0.74
C PRO A 215 -27.50 -15.70 1.69
N PRO A 216 -28.72 -15.67 2.23
CA PRO A 216 -29.12 -14.70 3.26
C PRO A 216 -28.13 -14.67 4.43
N GLY A 217 -27.76 -13.47 4.90
CA GLY A 217 -26.80 -13.30 5.99
C GLY A 217 -25.34 -13.56 5.63
N ARG A 218 -25.04 -13.85 4.35
CA ARG A 218 -23.68 -14.11 3.85
C ARG A 218 -23.11 -12.99 2.98
N ASP A 219 -23.69 -11.80 3.04
CA ASP A 219 -23.26 -10.64 2.29
C ASP A 219 -22.40 -9.67 3.11
N ALA A 220 -21.55 -8.90 2.45
CA ALA A 220 -20.77 -7.83 3.07
C ALA A 220 -20.81 -6.61 2.14
N THR A 221 -21.61 -5.60 2.50
CA THR A 221 -21.75 -4.35 1.74
C THR A 221 -20.55 -3.45 1.96
N VAL A 222 -20.09 -2.78 0.90
CA VAL A 222 -19.03 -1.78 0.97
C VAL A 222 -19.39 -0.53 0.15
N SER A 223 -18.98 0.64 0.65
CA SER A 223 -19.06 1.93 -0.04
C SER A 223 -17.94 2.85 0.48
N TRP A 224 -17.30 3.62 -0.40
CA TRP A 224 -16.10 4.40 -0.06
C TRP A 224 -16.29 5.41 1.10
N TYR A 225 -17.46 6.03 1.20
CA TYR A 225 -17.81 6.96 2.29
C TYR A 225 -18.83 6.34 3.27
N GLY A 226 -18.92 5.02 3.32
CA GLY A 226 -19.93 4.32 4.10
C GLY A 226 -19.41 2.97 4.59
N PRO A 227 -20.21 1.90 4.50
CA PRO A 227 -19.83 0.57 4.96
C PRO A 227 -18.46 0.11 4.47
N ASP A 228 -17.71 -0.54 5.34
CA ASP A 228 -16.50 -1.27 4.99
C ASP A 228 -16.63 -2.75 5.38
N PHE A 229 -15.77 -3.58 4.79
CA PHE A 229 -15.56 -4.93 5.25
C PHE A 229 -14.15 -5.03 5.82
N ARG A 230 -14.06 -5.34 7.12
CA ARG A 230 -12.80 -5.45 7.85
C ARG A 230 -12.72 -6.74 8.63
N PHE A 231 -11.51 -7.28 8.68
CA PHE A 231 -11.18 -8.42 9.51
C PHE A 231 -9.74 -8.30 10.01
N THR A 232 -9.47 -8.91 11.14
CA THR A 232 -8.15 -8.96 11.76
C THR A 232 -7.58 -10.35 11.64
N ASN A 233 -6.31 -10.45 11.26
CA ASN A 233 -5.58 -11.70 11.31
C ASN A 233 -5.26 -12.07 12.76
N ASN A 234 -6.07 -12.95 13.35
CA ASN A 234 -5.85 -13.48 14.71
C ASN A 234 -4.94 -14.72 14.76
N TYR A 235 -4.30 -15.11 13.65
CA TYR A 235 -3.26 -16.13 13.65
C TYR A 235 -1.91 -15.58 14.12
N GLN A 236 -1.02 -16.49 14.52
CA GLN A 236 0.38 -16.18 14.83
C GLN A 236 1.27 -16.14 13.57
N GLN A 237 0.69 -16.34 12.38
CA GLN A 237 1.39 -16.33 11.09
C GLN A 237 0.72 -15.35 10.13
N PRO A 238 1.48 -14.73 9.20
CA PRO A 238 0.89 -13.95 8.12
C PRO A 238 0.00 -14.83 7.24
N ILE A 239 -1.04 -14.23 6.67
CA ILE A 239 -1.93 -14.88 5.71
C ILE A 239 -1.86 -14.17 4.38
N LEU A 240 -2.06 -14.93 3.29
CA LEU A 240 -2.10 -14.42 1.93
C LEU A 240 -3.53 -14.48 1.41
N ILE A 241 -4.01 -13.37 0.85
CA ILE A 241 -5.26 -13.28 0.10
C ILE A 241 -4.99 -13.55 -1.39
#